data_AF-A0A3D3BC62-F1
#
_entry.id   AF-A0A3D3BC62-F1
#
_cell.length_a   1.000
_cell.length_b   1.000
_cell.length_c   1.000
_cell.angle_alpha   90.00
_cell.angle_beta   90.00
_cell.angle_gamma   90.00
#
_symmetry.space_group_name_H-M   'P 1'
#
loop_
_entity.id
_entity.type
_entity.pdbx_description
1 polymer ?
#
loop_
_entity_poly.entity_id
_entity_poly.type
_entity_poly.pdbx_seq_one_letter_code
_entity_poly.pdbx_strand_id
1 'polypeptide(L)'
;MVKLPDQDGFLSVGDVTGKSLQVRYGLPSHTDIGELVAAGAVGDPLGRYLDAEGRPIDHPLNRQVISPDLLAYRGISNCIIASGGPHKRAILRTTTKAGAWRECICARGCPASTRRKQPLPEWANMHDWRRPHGNLGSRRANQSPR
;
A
#
# COMPACT_ATOMS: atom_id res chain seq x y z
N MET A 1 9.57 14.28 -17.06
CA MET A 1 9.61 13.83 -15.65
C MET A 1 8.66 14.71 -14.86
N VAL A 2 7.53 14.16 -14.40
CA VAL A 2 6.53 14.93 -13.62
C VAL A 2 7.10 15.18 -12.23
N LYS A 3 7.31 16.45 -11.87
CA LYS A 3 7.68 16.84 -10.50
C LYS A 3 6.38 17.02 -9.73
N LEU A 4 6.17 16.19 -8.71
CA LEU A 4 5.05 16.37 -7.79
C LEU A 4 5.41 17.56 -6.88
N PRO A 5 4.58 18.63 -6.80
CA PRO A 5 4.81 19.76 -5.90
C PRO A 5 4.74 19.34 -4.42
N ASP A 6 4.88 20.27 -3.48
CA ASP A 6 4.81 20.07 -2.01
C ASP A 6 3.45 19.49 -1.55
N GLN A 7 3.19 18.23 -1.87
CA GLN A 7 1.93 17.54 -1.66
C GLN A 7 2.17 16.30 -0.80
N ASP A 8 1.20 15.99 0.05
CA ASP A 8 1.16 14.71 0.76
C ASP A 8 0.68 13.60 -0.18
N GLY A 9 1.30 12.42 -0.08
CA GLY A 9 0.99 11.26 -0.91
C GLY A 9 0.45 10.09 -0.10
N PHE A 10 -0.65 9.49 -0.53
CA PHE A 10 -1.14 8.24 0.01
C PHE A 10 -1.09 7.16 -1.07
N LEU A 11 -0.63 5.96 -0.71
CA LEU A 11 -0.69 4.81 -1.61
C LEU A 11 -0.99 3.53 -0.86
N SER A 12 -1.46 2.54 -1.61
CA SER A 12 -1.59 1.16 -1.14
C SER A 12 -0.65 0.27 -1.96
N VAL A 13 -0.37 -0.91 -1.41
CA VAL A 13 0.38 -1.95 -2.12
C VAL A 13 -0.42 -3.24 -2.18
N GLY A 14 -0.30 -3.94 -3.31
CA GLY A 14 -0.80 -5.30 -3.52
C GLY A 14 0.35 -6.30 -3.46
N ASP A 15 0.13 -7.48 -2.88
CA ASP A 15 0.99 -8.62 -3.16
C ASP A 15 0.54 -9.29 -4.47
N VAL A 16 1.40 -10.11 -5.08
CA VAL A 16 1.08 -10.81 -6.34
C VAL A 16 0.06 -11.95 -6.15
N THR A 17 -0.38 -12.24 -4.93
CA THR A 17 -1.31 -13.35 -4.68
C THR A 17 -2.76 -12.95 -4.96
N GLY A 18 -3.60 -13.95 -5.20
CA GLY A 18 -5.05 -13.78 -5.29
C GLY A 18 -5.73 -13.28 -4.01
N LYS A 19 -5.01 -12.75 -3.02
CA LYS A 19 -5.57 -12.01 -1.87
C LYS A 19 -5.67 -10.50 -2.16
N SER A 20 -4.93 -10.00 -3.14
CA SER A 20 -4.96 -8.59 -3.52
C SER A 20 -6.03 -8.29 -4.57
N LEU A 21 -6.70 -7.15 -4.41
CA LEU A 21 -7.79 -6.72 -5.30
C LEU A 21 -7.29 -6.48 -6.72
N GLN A 22 -6.09 -5.93 -6.88
CA GLN A 22 -5.45 -5.72 -8.18
C GLN A 22 -5.36 -7.04 -8.95
N VAL A 23 -4.91 -8.11 -8.28
CA VAL A 23 -4.76 -9.45 -8.85
C VAL A 23 -6.12 -10.07 -9.21
N ARG A 24 -7.16 -9.83 -8.41
CA ARG A 24 -8.50 -10.39 -8.65
C ARG A 24 -9.29 -9.68 -9.75
N TYR A 25 -9.15 -8.36 -9.84
CA TYR A 25 -10.10 -7.52 -10.58
C TYR A 25 -9.44 -6.43 -11.42
N GLY A 26 -8.17 -6.12 -11.18
CA GLY A 26 -7.47 -4.96 -11.77
C GLY A 26 -6.43 -5.32 -12.83
N LEU A 27 -6.25 -6.60 -13.13
CA LEU A 27 -5.37 -7.05 -14.20
C LEU A 27 -6.10 -7.03 -15.55
N PRO A 28 -5.42 -6.66 -16.65
CA PRO A 28 -5.93 -6.89 -17.99
C PRO A 28 -6.32 -8.37 -18.20
N SER A 29 -7.37 -8.62 -18.98
CA SER A 29 -7.98 -9.94 -19.18
C SER A 29 -7.03 -11.05 -19.64
N HIS A 30 -5.90 -10.68 -20.23
CA HIS A 30 -4.89 -11.61 -20.76
C HIS A 30 -3.64 -11.71 -19.90
N THR A 31 -3.65 -11.13 -18.70
CA THR A 31 -2.51 -11.24 -17.78
C THR A 31 -2.61 -12.53 -16.98
N ASP A 32 -1.61 -13.39 -17.12
CA ASP A 32 -1.42 -14.49 -16.19
C ASP A 32 -0.59 -14.06 -14.96
N ILE A 33 -1.12 -14.38 -13.78
CA ILE A 33 -0.42 -14.17 -12.51
C ILE A 33 0.80 -15.10 -12.43
N GLY A 34 0.72 -16.29 -13.03
CA GLY A 34 1.83 -17.24 -13.13
C GLY A 34 3.05 -16.63 -13.82
N GLU A 35 2.84 -15.85 -14.88
CA GLU A 35 3.92 -15.14 -15.59
C GLU A 35 4.56 -14.06 -14.73
N LEU A 36 3.75 -13.31 -13.96
CA LEU A 36 4.27 -12.34 -12.99
C LEU A 36 5.15 -13.02 -11.92
N VAL A 37 4.66 -14.12 -11.35
CA VAL A 37 5.41 -14.89 -10.34
C VAL A 37 6.69 -15.47 -10.94
N ALA A 38 6.63 -16.02 -12.15
CA ALA A 38 7.80 -16.56 -12.86
C ALA A 38 8.84 -15.47 -13.17
N ALA A 39 8.40 -14.24 -13.45
CA ALA A 39 9.26 -13.07 -13.60
C ALA A 39 9.81 -12.51 -12.26
N GLY A 40 9.48 -13.14 -11.13
CA GLY A 40 9.98 -12.78 -9.80
C GLY A 40 9.16 -11.72 -9.07
N ALA A 41 7.92 -11.44 -9.51
CA ALA A 41 7.07 -10.45 -8.88
C ALA A 41 6.77 -10.80 -7.42
N VAL A 42 6.94 -9.82 -6.54
CA VAL A 42 6.52 -9.87 -5.13
C VAL A 42 5.17 -9.16 -4.94
N GLY A 43 4.91 -8.12 -5.73
CA GLY A 43 3.71 -7.32 -5.66
C GLY A 43 3.90 -5.96 -6.32
N ASP A 44 2.92 -5.08 -6.17
CA ASP A 44 2.88 -3.77 -6.82
C ASP A 44 2.63 -2.62 -5.83
N PRO A 45 3.45 -1.57 -5.88
CA PRO A 45 3.01 -0.21 -5.61
C PRO A 45 2.52 0.44 -6.90
N LEU A 46 1.34 1.08 -6.84
CA LEU A 46 0.82 1.94 -7.93
C LEU A 46 0.69 1.21 -9.28
N GLY A 47 0.39 -0.09 -9.27
CA GLY A 47 0.24 -0.91 -10.46
C GLY A 47 1.55 -1.39 -11.09
N ARG A 48 2.72 -1.02 -10.53
CA ARG A 48 4.03 -1.45 -11.04
C ARG A 48 4.59 -2.58 -10.20
N TYR A 49 4.72 -3.76 -10.80
CA TYR A 49 5.22 -4.96 -10.12
C TYR A 49 6.73 -4.90 -9.89
N LEU A 50 7.13 -5.23 -8.66
CA LEU A 50 8.52 -5.22 -8.18
C LEU A 50 8.99 -6.62 -7.78
N ASP A 51 10.30 -6.86 -7.93
CA ASP A 51 11.02 -8.03 -7.41
C ASP A 51 11.34 -7.92 -5.90
N ALA A 52 12.10 -8.85 -5.33
CA ALA A 52 12.47 -8.83 -3.90
C ALA A 52 13.46 -7.71 -3.52
N GLU A 53 14.16 -7.18 -4.52
CA GLU A 53 15.17 -6.13 -4.40
C GLU A 53 14.55 -4.73 -4.52
N GLY A 54 13.29 -4.63 -4.97
CA GLY A 54 12.59 -3.37 -5.18
C GLY A 54 12.76 -2.80 -6.57
N ARG A 55 13.18 -3.62 -7.53
CA ARG A 55 13.31 -3.23 -8.94
C ARG A 55 12.06 -3.65 -9.71
N PRO A 56 11.60 -2.85 -10.68
CA PRO A 56 10.54 -3.29 -11.58
C PRO A 56 10.95 -4.55 -12.33
N ILE A 57 10.09 -5.56 -12.35
CA ILE A 57 10.27 -6.73 -13.21
C ILE A 57 10.16 -6.34 -14.68
N ASP A 58 10.85 -7.06 -15.58
CA ASP A 58 10.65 -6.89 -17.02
C ASP A 58 9.38 -7.63 -17.47
N HIS A 59 8.26 -6.93 -17.43
CA HIS A 59 6.95 -7.46 -17.81
C HIS A 59 6.16 -6.40 -18.60
N PRO A 60 5.40 -6.78 -19.66
CA PRO A 60 4.62 -5.83 -20.45
C PRO A 60 3.68 -4.96 -19.62
N LEU A 61 3.10 -5.50 -18.54
CA LEU A 61 2.25 -4.71 -17.64
C LEU A 61 2.91 -3.46 -17.08
N ASN A 62 4.19 -3.55 -16.70
CA ASN A 62 4.90 -2.39 -16.13
C ASN A 62 5.04 -1.24 -17.13
N ARG A 63 4.91 -1.52 -18.44
CA ARG A 63 4.95 -0.55 -19.54
C ARG A 63 3.57 0.05 -19.85
N GLN A 64 2.51 -0.54 -19.32
CA GLN A 64 1.11 -0.11 -19.50
C GLN A 64 0.61 0.73 -18.33
N VAL A 65 1.42 0.89 -17.27
CA VAL A 65 1.06 1.65 -16.08
C VAL A 65 1.09 3.15 -16.37
N ILE A 66 -0.06 3.80 -16.20
CA ILE A 66 -0.18 5.26 -16.21
C ILE A 66 -0.13 5.74 -14.76
N SER A 67 1.09 5.81 -14.21
CA SER A 67 1.34 6.36 -12.88
C SER A 67 2.70 7.08 -12.83
N PRO A 68 2.90 8.03 -11.89
CA PRO A 68 4.21 8.63 -11.70
C PRO A 68 5.24 7.55 -11.37
N ASP A 69 6.47 7.76 -11.83
CA ASP A 69 7.57 6.85 -11.49
C ASP A 69 7.77 6.79 -9.97
N LEU A 70 8.14 5.62 -9.43
CA LEU A 70 8.47 5.44 -8.02
C LEU A 70 9.57 6.42 -7.56
N LEU A 71 10.46 6.82 -8.48
CA LEU A 71 11.45 7.87 -8.23
C LEU A 71 10.83 9.27 -8.06
N ALA A 72 9.73 9.57 -8.74
CA ALA A 72 9.04 10.86 -8.60
C ALA A 72 8.45 11.02 -7.19
N TYR A 73 8.07 9.93 -6.54
CA TYR A 73 7.60 9.93 -5.15
C TYR A 73 8.71 10.22 -4.12
N ARG A 74 9.99 10.12 -4.49
CA ARG A 74 11.08 10.56 -3.59
C ARG A 74 11.07 12.07 -3.34
N GLY A 75 10.44 12.84 -4.22
CA GLY A 75 10.25 14.27 -4.05
C GLY A 75 9.09 14.65 -3.12
N ILE A 76 8.24 13.70 -2.74
CA ILE A 76 7.13 13.94 -1.82
C ILE A 76 7.65 13.90 -0.38
N SER A 77 7.45 15.01 0.34
CA SER A 77 7.91 15.15 1.72
C SER A 77 7.20 14.19 2.67
N ASN A 78 5.88 14.00 2.54
CA ASN A 78 5.10 13.08 3.36
C ASN A 78 4.39 12.05 2.48
N CYS A 79 4.87 10.81 2.47
CA CYS A 79 4.18 9.72 1.79
C CYS A 79 3.84 8.59 2.77
N ILE A 80 2.55 8.28 2.84
CA ILE A 80 1.95 7.26 3.70
C ILE A 80 1.54 6.05 2.86
N ILE A 81 2.08 4.88 3.22
CA ILE A 81 1.62 3.59 2.69
C ILE A 81 0.55 3.04 3.63
N ALA A 82 -0.71 3.05 3.21
CA ALA A 82 -1.84 2.47 3.95
C ALA A 82 -2.13 1.05 3.42
N SER A 83 -1.56 0.03 4.06
CA SER A 83 -1.77 -1.37 3.66
C SER A 83 -1.49 -2.33 4.81
N GLY A 84 -2.29 -3.39 4.92
CA GLY A 84 -2.19 -4.36 6.00
C GLY A 84 -2.41 -5.79 5.56
N GLY A 85 -1.79 -6.72 6.30
CA GLY A 85 -1.94 -8.17 6.10
C GLY A 85 -0.59 -8.90 6.09
N PRO A 86 -0.49 -10.10 6.69
CA PRO A 86 0.76 -10.88 6.69
C PRO A 86 1.29 -11.18 5.28
N HIS A 87 0.39 -11.38 4.31
CA HIS A 87 0.71 -11.66 2.91
C HIS A 87 1.40 -10.48 2.21
N LYS A 88 1.20 -9.25 2.69
CA LYS A 88 1.82 -8.04 2.11
C LYS A 88 3.18 -7.70 2.71
N ARG A 89 3.70 -8.48 3.67
CA ARG A 89 4.97 -8.17 4.35
C ARG A 89 6.16 -8.09 3.41
N ALA A 90 6.21 -8.97 2.41
CA ALA A 90 7.27 -8.98 1.42
C ALA A 90 7.23 -7.70 0.58
N ILE A 91 6.08 -7.41 -0.06
CA ILE A 91 5.95 -6.21 -0.89
C ILE A 91 6.11 -4.91 -0.08
N LEU A 92 5.61 -4.84 1.15
CA LEU A 92 5.83 -3.67 2.01
C LEU A 92 7.32 -3.40 2.25
N ARG A 93 8.12 -4.44 2.52
CA ARG A 93 9.58 -4.30 2.67
C ARG A 93 10.24 -3.88 1.36
N THR A 94 9.88 -4.52 0.26
CA THR A 94 10.37 -4.24 -1.09
C THR A 94 10.08 -2.79 -1.48
N THR A 95 8.84 -2.33 -1.32
CA THR A 95 8.44 -0.96 -1.64
C THR A 95 9.24 0.04 -0.82
N THR A 96 9.42 -0.18 0.49
CA THR A 96 10.30 0.66 1.32
C THR A 96 11.74 0.72 0.82
N LYS A 97 12.28 -0.37 0.25
CA LYS A 97 13.63 -0.36 -0.36
C LYS A 97 13.66 0.40 -1.69
N ALA A 98 12.61 0.29 -2.50
CA ALA A 98 12.53 0.86 -3.84
C ALA A 98 12.47 2.40 -3.83
N GLY A 99 11.83 3.01 -2.83
CA GLY A 99 11.63 4.45 -2.74
C GLY A 99 11.84 5.05 -1.35
N ALA A 100 11.89 6.38 -1.28
CA ALA A 100 12.11 7.12 -0.04
C ALA A 100 10.80 7.33 0.73
N TRP A 101 10.04 6.26 0.96
CA TRP A 101 8.74 6.30 1.64
C TRP A 101 8.95 6.44 3.14
N ARG A 102 8.31 7.45 3.74
CA ARG A 102 8.61 7.84 5.12
C ARG A 102 7.75 7.12 6.15
N GLU A 103 6.50 6.82 5.82
CA GLU A 103 5.56 6.23 6.77
C GLU A 103 4.74 5.10 6.16
N CYS A 104 4.55 4.02 6.91
CA CYS A 104 3.68 2.92 6.54
C CYS A 104 2.74 2.60 7.70
N ILE A 105 1.43 2.69 7.45
CA ILE A 105 0.37 2.33 8.38
C ILE A 105 -0.12 0.93 8.02
N CYS A 106 0.05 -0.02 8.95
CA CYS A 106 -0.32 -1.42 8.78
C CYS A 106 -1.09 -1.94 10.01
N ALA A 107 -2.27 -2.55 9.80
CA ALA A 107 -3.21 -2.97 10.85
C ALA A 107 -2.73 -4.10 11.79
N ARG A 108 -1.49 -4.63 11.63
CA ARG A 108 -0.68 -5.39 12.61
C ARG A 108 0.63 -5.91 11.97
N GLY A 109 1.78 -5.76 12.64
CA GLY A 109 3.04 -6.45 12.28
C GLY A 109 3.95 -5.76 11.24
N CYS A 110 4.10 -4.43 11.33
CA CYS A 110 5.04 -3.66 10.51
C CYS A 110 6.51 -4.02 10.85
N PRO A 111 7.42 -4.21 9.86
CA PRO A 111 8.85 -4.32 10.12
C PRO A 111 9.37 -3.12 10.93
N ALA A 112 10.21 -3.35 11.94
CA ALA A 112 10.75 -2.26 12.77
C ALA A 112 11.54 -1.20 11.98
N SER A 113 12.03 -1.54 10.78
CA SER A 113 12.86 -0.69 9.92
C SER A 113 12.14 0.48 9.23
N THR A 114 10.79 0.55 9.30
CA THR A 114 9.99 1.64 8.69
C THR A 114 9.57 2.72 9.71
N ARG A 115 10.01 2.63 10.96
CA ARG A 115 9.55 3.50 12.04
C ARG A 115 10.54 4.64 12.28
N ARG A 116 10.25 5.87 11.85
CA ARG A 116 10.91 7.06 12.42
C ARG A 116 10.12 7.54 13.65
N LYS A 117 10.86 7.92 14.69
CA LYS A 117 10.37 8.58 15.91
C LYS A 117 9.95 10.02 15.59
N GLN A 118 8.83 10.22 14.90
CA GLN A 118 8.12 11.50 14.99
C GLN A 118 6.79 11.26 15.71
N PRO A 119 6.36 12.18 16.59
CA PRO A 119 5.06 12.07 17.21
C PRO A 119 4.02 12.05 16.08
N LEU A 120 3.18 11.02 16.11
CA LEU A 120 2.04 10.94 15.20
C LEU A 120 1.22 12.23 15.33
N PRO A 121 0.69 12.78 14.22
CA PRO A 121 -0.23 13.91 14.30
C PRO A 121 -1.41 13.55 15.20
N GLU A 122 -2.01 14.54 15.87
CA GLU A 122 -3.00 14.34 16.93
C GLU A 122 -4.16 13.41 16.52
N TRP A 123 -4.56 13.47 15.24
CA TRP A 123 -5.60 12.61 14.66
C TRP A 123 -5.24 11.11 14.65
N ALA A 124 -3.96 10.74 14.62
CA ALA A 124 -3.53 9.34 14.65
C ALA A 124 -3.62 8.70 16.05
N ASN A 125 -3.84 9.51 17.10
CA ASN A 125 -4.19 9.05 18.45
C ASN A 125 -5.71 9.06 18.72
N MET A 126 -6.53 9.58 17.79
CA MET A 126 -7.97 9.77 18.01
C MET A 126 -8.77 8.47 17.95
N HIS A 127 -8.22 7.42 17.33
CA HIS A 127 -8.83 6.09 17.30
C HIS A 127 -7.80 5.02 17.64
N ASP A 128 -7.92 4.46 18.84
CA ASP A 128 -7.17 3.26 19.25
C ASP A 128 -7.66 2.05 18.44
N TRP A 129 -7.07 1.87 17.24
CA TRP A 129 -7.34 0.76 16.32
C TRP A 129 -6.93 -0.62 16.87
N ARG A 130 -6.41 -0.71 18.12
CA ARG A 130 -6.12 -1.98 18.79
C ARG A 130 -7.37 -2.63 19.38
N ARG A 131 -8.48 -1.90 19.54
CA ARG A 131 -9.72 -2.47 20.05
C ARG A 131 -10.42 -3.26 18.94
N PRO A 132 -10.80 -4.53 19.16
CA PRO A 132 -11.68 -5.22 18.23
C PRO A 132 -12.99 -4.44 18.13
N HIS A 133 -13.38 -4.07 16.90
CA HIS A 133 -14.68 -3.46 16.66
C HIS A 133 -15.76 -4.48 17.04
N GLY A 134 -16.44 -4.21 18.15
CA GLY A 134 -17.62 -4.96 18.56
C GLY A 134 -18.67 -4.97 17.45
N ASN A 135 -19.32 -6.11 17.28
CA ASN A 135 -20.29 -6.39 16.24
C ASN A 135 -21.33 -5.26 16.10
N LEU A 136 -21.42 -4.66 14.90
CA LEU A 136 -22.43 -3.64 14.56
C LEU A 136 -23.79 -4.32 14.41
N GLY A 137 -24.43 -4.62 15.55
CA GLY A 137 -25.67 -5.36 15.57
C GLY A 137 -26.45 -5.20 16.87
N SER A 138 -26.63 -3.96 17.34
CA SER A 138 -27.79 -3.57 18.17
C SER A 138 -27.59 -2.14 18.71
N ARG A 139 -28.16 -1.13 18.04
CA ARG A 139 -28.65 0.05 18.78
C ARG A 139 -30.06 0.37 18.32
N ARG A 140 -30.94 0.33 19.31
CA ARG A 140 -32.40 0.51 19.24
C ARG A 140 -32.76 1.89 18.72
N ALA A 141 -33.90 1.94 18.03
CA ALA A 141 -34.65 3.15 17.74
C ALA A 141 -35.11 3.88 19.03
N ASN A 142 -35.06 5.21 19.01
CA ASN A 142 -35.74 6.25 19.82
C ASN A 142 -34.75 7.37 20.16
N GLN A 143 -35.04 8.67 20.07
CA GLN A 143 -36.26 9.43 19.76
C GLN A 143 -35.82 10.84 19.36
N SER A 144 -36.58 11.49 18.49
CA SER A 144 -36.47 12.91 18.10
C SER A 144 -36.88 13.87 19.23
N PRO A 145 -36.40 15.13 19.24
CA PRO A 145 -36.57 16.04 20.38
C PRO A 145 -37.91 16.79 20.35
N ARG A 146 -38.57 16.85 21.51
CA ARG A 146 -39.23 18.05 22.05
C ARG A 146 -39.09 18.03 23.56
#